data_AF-A0A372H0Y5-F1
#
_entry.id   AF-A0A372H0Y5-F1
#
_cell.length_a   1.000
_cell.length_b   1.000
_cell.length_c   1.000
_cell.angle_alpha   90.00
_cell.angle_beta   90.00
_cell.angle_gamma   90.00
#
_symmetry.space_group_name_H-M   'P 1'
#
loop_
_entity.id
_entity.type
_entity.pdbx_description
1 polymer ?
#
loop_
_entity_poly.entity_id
_entity_poly.type
_entity_poly.pdbx_seq_one_letter_code
_entity_poly.pdbx_strand_id
1 'polypeptide(L)'
;MDLLGKEVTFAFVDLPQTRYEELEFEFARNKNSSSMLFNKTVLIKGTIDGLPFEFWHDFDEDVEIDFEDDNNDIIITENNNDITINFDLTGILNGIDFSTAQDANGDGLIEISPNDDDGNRSVANQIKDRMKDYIDLLDD
;
A
#
# COMPACT_ATOMS: atom_id res chain seq x y z
N MET A 1 -20.57 -1.23 -1.79
CA MET A 1 -19.74 -0.26 -1.04
C MET A 1 -18.91 0.43 -2.08
N ASP A 2 -19.21 1.70 -2.35
CA ASP A 2 -18.50 2.53 -3.32
C ASP A 2 -17.14 2.91 -2.71
N LEU A 3 -16.06 2.38 -3.27
CA LEU A 3 -14.68 2.50 -2.78
C LEU A 3 -13.88 3.60 -3.51
N LEU A 4 -14.51 4.35 -4.41
CA LEU A 4 -13.81 5.30 -5.30
C LEU A 4 -13.64 6.72 -4.74
N GLY A 5 -13.70 6.93 -3.42
CA GLY A 5 -13.53 8.30 -2.90
C GLY A 5 -13.67 8.50 -1.39
N LYS A 6 -13.17 7.59 -0.56
CA LYS A 6 -13.12 7.84 0.89
C LYS A 6 -11.68 7.96 1.36
N GLU A 7 -11.26 9.19 1.58
CA GLU A 7 -10.17 9.49 2.50
C GLU A 7 -10.53 8.89 3.87
N VAL A 8 -9.56 8.23 4.49
CA VAL A 8 -9.69 7.71 5.85
C VAL A 8 -8.66 8.41 6.71
N THR A 9 -9.12 9.23 7.64
CA THR A 9 -8.25 9.79 8.67
C THR A 9 -7.86 8.69 9.65
N PHE A 10 -6.58 8.33 9.69
CA PHE A 10 -6.07 7.29 10.59
C PHE A 10 -5.34 7.84 11.82
N ALA A 11 -4.99 9.13 11.83
CA ALA A 11 -4.38 9.81 12.98
C ALA A 11 -4.80 11.28 13.04
N PHE A 12 -4.89 11.80 14.27
CA PHE A 12 -4.87 13.24 14.57
C PHE A 12 -3.59 13.49 15.35
N VAL A 13 -2.77 14.44 14.89
CA VAL A 13 -1.48 14.75 15.51
C VAL A 13 -1.44 16.24 15.80
N ASP A 14 -1.14 16.59 17.05
CA ASP A 14 -0.89 17.96 17.46
C ASP A 14 0.56 18.31 17.17
N LEU A 15 0.81 18.99 16.06
CA LEU A 15 2.13 19.40 15.62
C LEU A 15 2.46 20.84 16.06
N PRO A 16 3.67 21.11 16.59
CA PRO A 16 4.14 22.47 16.80
C PRO A 16 4.11 23.32 15.53
N GLN A 17 3.87 24.62 15.70
CA GLN A 17 3.97 25.60 14.63
C GLN A 17 5.44 25.86 14.31
N THR A 18 5.94 25.15 13.32
CA THR A 18 7.32 25.23 12.86
C THR A 18 7.41 24.72 11.42
N ARG A 19 8.62 24.80 10.88
CA ARG A 19 9.06 24.18 9.64
C ARG A 19 9.44 22.72 9.90
N TYR A 20 9.01 21.83 9.02
CA TYR A 20 9.37 20.41 8.99
C TYR A 20 10.09 20.13 7.67
N GLU A 21 11.25 19.51 7.78
CA GLU A 21 12.20 19.26 6.67
C GLU A 21 11.99 17.87 6.04
N GLU A 22 11.23 16.99 6.70
CA GLU A 22 11.04 15.61 6.26
C GLU A 22 9.69 15.06 6.74
N LEU A 23 9.14 14.12 5.97
CA LEU A 23 8.00 13.29 6.36
C LEU A 23 8.27 11.82 6.00
N GLU A 24 8.35 10.95 7.00
CA GLU A 24 8.64 9.52 6.84
C GLU A 24 7.45 8.64 7.28
N PHE A 25 7.16 7.58 6.51
CA PHE A 25 6.21 6.52 6.87
C PHE A 25 6.77 5.13 6.59
N GLU A 26 6.61 4.21 7.55
CA GLU A 26 7.00 2.81 7.37
C GLU A 26 5.78 1.93 7.02
N PHE A 27 5.86 1.20 5.90
CA PHE A 27 5.03 0.04 5.63
C PHE A 27 5.65 -1.18 6.29
N ALA A 28 5.10 -1.59 7.44
CA ALA A 28 5.57 -2.75 8.18
C ALA A 28 4.51 -3.84 8.35
N ARG A 29 4.99 -5.07 8.53
CA ARG A 29 4.14 -6.21 8.92
C ARG A 29 3.35 -5.94 10.20
N ASN A 30 2.06 -6.24 10.14
CA ASN A 30 1.19 -6.10 11.30
C ASN A 30 1.51 -7.14 12.39
N LYS A 31 1.78 -6.68 13.61
CA LYS A 31 2.14 -7.53 14.76
C LYS A 31 0.94 -7.95 15.64
N ASN A 32 -0.26 -7.45 15.36
CA ASN A 32 -1.46 -7.76 16.13
C ASN A 32 -2.07 -9.10 15.68
N SER A 33 -1.89 -10.15 16.49
CA SER A 33 -2.39 -11.50 16.19
C SER A 33 -3.91 -11.62 16.04
N SER A 34 -4.68 -10.63 16.50
CA SER A 34 -6.13 -10.58 16.33
C SER A 34 -6.56 -9.89 15.03
N SER A 35 -5.62 -9.32 14.28
CA SER A 35 -5.89 -8.62 13.03
C SER A 35 -5.93 -9.59 11.85
N MET A 36 -6.80 -9.33 10.87
CA MET A 36 -6.76 -10.03 9.58
C MET A 36 -5.48 -9.74 8.78
N LEU A 37 -4.77 -8.67 9.15
CA LEU A 37 -3.47 -8.31 8.60
C LEU A 37 -2.31 -8.96 9.35
N PHE A 38 -2.52 -9.82 10.37
CA PHE A 38 -1.41 -10.37 11.14
C PHE A 38 -0.34 -11.01 10.24
N ASN A 39 0.92 -10.58 10.41
CA ASN A 39 2.10 -10.90 9.58
C ASN A 39 2.03 -10.46 8.11
N LYS A 40 1.04 -9.65 7.73
CA LYS A 40 0.89 -9.03 6.41
C LYS A 40 1.15 -7.54 6.53
N THR A 41 1.76 -6.97 5.50
CA THR A 41 1.92 -5.52 5.34
C THR A 41 0.73 -4.95 4.59
N VAL A 42 0.31 -5.64 3.52
CA VAL A 42 -0.80 -5.24 2.65
C VAL A 42 -1.73 -6.42 2.38
N LEU A 43 -3.02 -6.11 2.20
CA LEU A 43 -4.06 -7.05 1.81
C LEU A 43 -5.02 -6.37 0.84
N ILE A 44 -5.12 -6.91 -0.37
CA ILE A 44 -6.07 -6.48 -1.40
C ILE A 44 -7.01 -7.64 -1.70
N LYS A 45 -8.32 -7.37 -1.68
CA LYS A 45 -9.35 -8.35 -2.02
C LYS A 45 -10.21 -7.84 -3.16
N GLY A 46 -10.56 -8.71 -4.08
CA GLY A 46 -11.42 -8.36 -5.20
C GLY A 46 -11.87 -9.59 -5.97
N THR A 47 -12.11 -9.42 -7.27
CA THR A 47 -12.43 -10.52 -8.18
C THR A 47 -11.59 -10.46 -9.46
N ILE A 48 -11.14 -11.61 -9.94
CA ILE A 48 -10.53 -11.82 -11.26
C ILE A 48 -11.46 -12.76 -12.02
N ASP A 49 -11.95 -12.32 -13.18
CA ASP A 49 -12.91 -13.07 -14.02
C ASP A 49 -14.14 -13.62 -13.25
N GLY A 50 -14.55 -12.90 -12.20
CA GLY A 50 -15.70 -13.25 -11.36
C GLY A 50 -15.37 -14.21 -10.20
N LEU A 51 -14.16 -14.76 -10.13
CA LEU A 51 -13.68 -15.54 -8.99
C LEU A 51 -13.05 -14.62 -7.94
N PRO A 52 -13.32 -14.79 -6.63
CA PRO A 52 -12.64 -14.03 -5.59
C PRO A 52 -11.12 -14.20 -5.66
N PHE A 53 -10.38 -13.12 -5.38
CA PHE A 53 -8.94 -13.20 -5.16
C PHE A 53 -8.52 -12.48 -3.90
N GLU A 54 -7.41 -12.95 -3.31
CA GLU A 54 -6.71 -12.30 -2.21
C GLU A 54 -5.24 -12.11 -2.60
N PHE A 55 -4.81 -10.85 -2.70
CA PHE A 55 -3.40 -10.51 -2.71
C PHE A 55 -2.95 -10.11 -1.30
N TRP A 56 -1.85 -10.67 -0.83
CA TRP A 56 -1.16 -10.14 0.34
C TRP A 56 0.36 -10.28 0.19
N HIS A 57 1.10 -9.40 0.87
CA HIS A 57 2.55 -9.48 0.99
C HIS A 57 3.00 -8.97 2.35
N ASP A 58 4.23 -9.29 2.73
CA ASP A 58 4.85 -9.04 4.03
C ASP A 58 6.18 -8.28 3.92
N PHE A 59 6.31 -7.45 2.88
CA PHE A 59 7.49 -6.59 2.70
C PHE A 59 7.54 -5.51 3.77
N ASP A 60 8.73 -5.02 4.07
CA ASP A 60 8.91 -3.83 4.90
C ASP A 60 9.55 -2.76 3.98
N GLU A 61 8.99 -1.55 3.93
CA GLU A 61 9.49 -0.42 3.12
C GLU A 61 9.20 0.91 3.80
N ASP A 62 10.12 1.85 3.67
CA ASP A 62 9.97 3.23 4.16
C ASP A 62 9.57 4.12 2.97
N VAL A 63 8.77 5.15 3.25
CA VAL A 63 8.47 6.27 2.34
C VAL A 63 9.04 7.51 2.98
N GLU A 64 9.98 8.16 2.32
CA GLU A 64 10.66 9.33 2.85
C GLU A 64 10.50 10.50 1.88
N ILE A 65 9.72 11.48 2.30
CA ILE A 65 9.61 12.73 1.55
C ILE A 65 10.62 13.70 2.17
N ASP A 66 11.82 13.75 1.60
CA ASP A 66 12.84 14.74 1.95
C ASP A 66 12.61 16.04 1.15
N PHE A 67 12.55 17.16 1.85
CA PHE A 67 12.42 18.48 1.24
C PHE A 67 13.82 19.07 0.99
N GLU A 68 14.58 18.51 0.02
CA GLU A 68 15.94 18.97 -0.31
C GLU A 68 16.02 20.48 -0.68
N ASP A 69 14.89 21.09 -1.05
CA ASP A 69 14.72 22.53 -1.24
C ASP A 69 13.84 23.08 -0.12
N ASP A 70 14.35 24.02 0.69
CA ASP A 70 13.61 24.73 1.77
C ASP A 70 12.25 25.32 1.33
N ASN A 71 12.00 25.44 0.02
CA ASN A 71 10.70 25.82 -0.55
C ASN A 71 9.63 24.72 -0.49
N ASN A 72 10.03 23.47 -0.33
CA ASN A 72 9.16 22.30 -0.25
C ASN A 72 8.82 21.91 1.20
N ASP A 73 9.52 22.48 2.19
CA ASP A 73 9.24 22.26 3.60
C ASP A 73 7.77 22.47 3.97
N ILE A 74 7.27 21.60 4.84
CA ILE A 74 5.93 21.75 5.40
C ILE A 74 5.98 22.83 6.49
N ILE A 75 5.24 23.92 6.26
CA ILE A 75 5.09 25.02 7.23
C ILE A 75 3.74 24.88 7.94
N ILE A 76 3.76 24.41 9.19
CA ILE A 76 2.56 24.30 10.02
C ILE A 76 2.23 25.66 10.65
N THR A 77 1.06 26.21 10.31
CA THR A 77 0.54 27.49 10.85
C THR A 77 -0.76 27.29 11.65
N GLU A 78 -1.36 28.35 12.20
CA GLU A 78 -2.60 28.30 13.00
C GLU A 78 -3.82 27.70 12.28
N ASN A 79 -3.78 27.60 10.95
CA ASN A 79 -4.86 27.00 10.18
C ASN A 79 -4.51 25.52 9.92
N ASN A 80 -5.45 24.62 10.22
CA ASN A 80 -5.36 23.17 10.01
C ASN A 80 -4.57 22.81 8.75
N ASN A 81 -3.55 21.97 8.93
CA ASN A 81 -2.79 21.38 7.82
C ASN A 81 -3.12 19.90 7.81
N ASP A 82 -3.75 19.45 6.73
CA ASP A 82 -4.07 18.05 6.52
C ASP A 82 -2.99 17.45 5.62
N ILE A 83 -2.43 16.31 6.02
CA ILE A 83 -1.55 15.49 5.18
C ILE A 83 -2.39 14.33 4.64
N THR A 84 -2.44 14.21 3.32
CA THR A 84 -3.19 13.15 2.63
C THR A 84 -2.23 12.21 1.92
N ILE A 85 -2.26 10.93 2.30
CA ILE A 85 -1.56 9.86 1.59
C ILE A 85 -2.54 9.27 0.56
N ASN A 86 -2.20 9.36 -0.73
CA ASN A 86 -3.00 8.79 -1.80
C ASN A 86 -2.41 7.46 -2.28
N PHE A 87 -3.23 6.40 -2.24
CA PHE A 87 -2.87 5.09 -2.76
C PHE A 87 -3.54 4.87 -4.13
N ASP A 88 -2.81 5.13 -5.22
CA ASP A 88 -3.30 4.86 -6.57
C ASP A 88 -3.13 3.37 -6.95
N LEU A 89 -4.13 2.56 -6.58
CA LEU A 89 -4.19 1.16 -6.98
C LEU A 89 -4.28 0.97 -8.49
N THR A 90 -4.79 1.95 -9.25
CA THR A 90 -4.79 1.86 -10.71
C THR A 90 -3.36 1.89 -11.20
N GLY A 91 -2.57 2.86 -10.74
CA GLY A 91 -1.15 2.97 -11.04
C GLY A 91 -0.37 1.69 -10.72
N ILE A 92 -0.54 1.19 -9.49
CA ILE A 92 0.16 -0.01 -9.00
C ILE A 92 -0.19 -1.26 -9.82
N LEU A 93 -1.48 -1.48 -10.09
CA LEU A 93 -1.95 -2.71 -10.73
C LEU A 93 -1.94 -2.66 -12.27
N ASN A 94 -1.77 -1.47 -12.87
CA ASN A 94 -1.77 -1.32 -14.32
C ASN A 94 -0.57 -2.05 -14.95
N GLY A 95 -0.85 -2.86 -15.97
CA GLY A 95 0.15 -3.65 -16.68
C GLY A 95 0.56 -4.96 -15.99
N ILE A 96 -0.04 -5.31 -14.85
CA ILE A 96 0.05 -6.66 -14.29
C ILE A 96 -0.86 -7.61 -15.08
N ASP A 97 -0.32 -8.73 -15.56
CA ASP A 97 -1.09 -9.75 -16.29
C ASP A 97 -1.72 -10.77 -15.33
N PHE A 98 -2.97 -10.51 -14.96
CA PHE A 98 -3.77 -11.40 -14.11
C PHE A 98 -4.29 -12.65 -14.85
N SER A 99 -4.15 -12.77 -16.17
CA SER A 99 -4.61 -13.96 -16.90
C SER A 99 -3.85 -15.24 -16.53
N THR A 100 -2.71 -15.08 -15.87
CA THR A 100 -1.87 -16.16 -15.35
C THR A 100 -2.23 -16.58 -13.93
N ALA A 101 -3.05 -15.78 -13.22
CA ALA A 101 -3.46 -16.06 -11.86
C ALA A 101 -4.47 -17.21 -11.82
N GLN A 102 -4.22 -18.19 -10.96
CA GLN A 102 -4.97 -19.46 -10.92
C GLN A 102 -5.44 -19.76 -9.50
N ASP A 103 -6.56 -20.45 -9.39
CA ASP A 103 -6.97 -21.21 -8.20
C ASP A 103 -6.53 -22.66 -8.45
N ALA A 104 -5.29 -22.98 -8.10
CA ALA A 104 -4.67 -24.26 -8.44
C ALA A 104 -5.05 -25.34 -7.42
N ASN A 105 -5.36 -24.93 -6.18
CA ASN A 105 -5.81 -25.83 -5.13
C ASN A 105 -7.32 -26.17 -5.23
N GLY A 106 -8.09 -25.36 -5.96
CA GLY A 106 -9.50 -25.56 -6.31
C GLY A 106 -10.49 -25.22 -5.19
N ASP A 107 -10.12 -24.36 -4.24
CA ASP A 107 -10.95 -24.00 -3.09
C ASP A 107 -11.92 -22.83 -3.35
N GLY A 108 -11.85 -22.22 -4.53
CA GLY A 108 -12.69 -21.12 -4.96
C GLY A 108 -12.14 -19.72 -4.63
N LEU A 109 -10.90 -19.62 -4.17
CA LEU A 109 -10.17 -18.37 -3.94
C LEU A 109 -8.87 -18.39 -4.75
N ILE A 110 -8.57 -17.33 -5.48
CA ILE A 110 -7.24 -17.13 -6.08
C ILE A 110 -6.33 -16.48 -5.03
N GLU A 111 -5.36 -17.20 -4.51
CA GLU A 111 -4.34 -16.65 -3.62
C GLU A 111 -3.12 -16.13 -4.39
N ILE A 112 -2.86 -14.83 -4.28
CA ILE A 112 -1.70 -14.16 -4.88
C ILE A 112 -0.80 -13.68 -3.74
N SER A 113 0.17 -14.50 -3.33
CA SER A 113 0.99 -14.15 -2.17
C SER A 113 2.39 -14.75 -2.19
N PRO A 114 3.26 -14.42 -1.22
CA PRO A 114 4.52 -15.13 -1.00
C PRO A 114 4.32 -16.63 -0.74
N ASN A 115 3.19 -17.00 -0.14
CA ASN A 115 2.75 -18.38 -0.06
C ASN A 115 2.21 -18.80 -1.43
N ASP A 116 2.83 -19.82 -2.00
CA ASP A 116 2.64 -20.23 -3.39
C ASP A 116 1.63 -21.38 -3.51
N ASP A 117 0.58 -21.36 -2.67
CA ASP A 117 -0.42 -22.43 -2.59
C ASP A 117 -1.13 -22.65 -3.95
N ASP A 118 -1.32 -21.55 -4.68
CA ASP A 118 -1.91 -21.52 -6.02
C ASP A 118 -0.90 -21.38 -7.17
N GLY A 119 0.40 -21.22 -6.88
CA GLY A 119 1.42 -20.99 -7.92
C GLY A 119 1.52 -19.54 -8.43
N ASN A 120 0.89 -18.57 -7.75
CA ASN A 120 0.81 -17.17 -8.19
C ASN A 120 1.93 -16.27 -7.68
N ARG A 121 3.00 -16.80 -7.05
CA ARG A 121 4.07 -16.00 -6.44
C ARG A 121 4.77 -15.04 -7.41
N SER A 122 4.85 -15.38 -8.71
CA SER A 122 5.39 -14.45 -9.71
C SER A 122 4.56 -13.18 -9.82
N VAL A 123 3.23 -13.30 -9.84
CA VAL A 123 2.30 -12.16 -9.86
C VAL A 123 2.40 -11.38 -8.55
N ALA A 124 2.50 -12.08 -7.42
CA ALA A 124 2.67 -11.45 -6.10
C ALA A 124 3.93 -10.57 -6.05
N ASN A 125 5.06 -11.07 -6.55
CA ASN A 125 6.30 -10.30 -6.62
C ASN A 125 6.20 -9.09 -7.54
N GLN A 126 5.54 -9.22 -8.70
CA GLN A 126 5.36 -8.08 -9.61
C GLN A 126 4.51 -6.97 -8.98
N ILE A 127 3.43 -7.32 -8.27
CA ILE A 127 2.61 -6.33 -7.55
C ILE A 127 3.44 -5.66 -6.45
N LYS A 128 4.21 -6.44 -5.68
CA LYS A 128 5.12 -5.92 -4.65
C LYS A 128 6.15 -4.97 -5.24
N ASP A 129 6.84 -5.36 -6.32
CA ASP A 129 7.86 -4.52 -6.97
C ASP A 129 7.23 -3.23 -7.50
N ARG A 130 6.03 -3.27 -8.10
CA ARG A 130 5.31 -2.05 -8.51
C ARG A 130 4.92 -1.15 -7.35
N MET A 131 4.55 -1.70 -6.19
CA MET A 131 4.30 -0.89 -4.99
C MET A 131 5.56 -0.16 -4.54
N LYS A 132 6.72 -0.83 -4.56
CA LYS A 132 8.01 -0.20 -4.25
C LYS A 132 8.37 0.89 -5.26
N ASP A 133 8.28 0.60 -6.55
CA ASP A 133 8.56 1.60 -7.59
C ASP A 133 7.69 2.86 -7.42
N TYR A 134 6.42 2.69 -6.99
CA TYR A 134 5.52 3.82 -6.72
C TYR A 134 5.85 4.59 -5.44
N ILE A 135 6.44 3.92 -4.45
CA ILE A 135 6.95 4.53 -3.23
C ILE A 135 8.22 5.33 -3.57
N ASP A 136 9.19 4.71 -4.24
CA ASP A 136 10.45 5.32 -4.63
C ASP A 136 10.25 6.58 -5.49
N LEU A 137 9.20 6.62 -6.33
CA LEU A 137 8.84 7.81 -7.11
C LEU A 137 8.38 9.02 -6.27
N LEU A 138 8.06 8.82 -4.99
CA LEU A 138 7.72 9.91 -4.07
C LEU A 138 8.96 10.47 -3.36
N ASP A 139 10.05 9.69 -3.32
CA ASP A 139 11.31 10.06 -2.70
C ASP A 139 12.21 10.88 -3.67
N ASP A 140 11.98 10.78 -5.00
CA ASP A 140 12.67 11.52 -6.08
C ASP A 140 12.01 12.87 -6.47
#